data_AF-A0A7S4U9M2-F1
#
_entry.id   AF-A0A7S4U9M2-F1
#
_cell.length_a   1.000
_cell.length_b   1.000
_cell.length_c   1.000
_cell.angle_alpha   90.00
_cell.angle_beta   90.00
_cell.angle_gamma   90.00
#
_symmetry.space_group_name_H-M   'P 1'
#
loop_
_entity.id
_entity.type
_entity.pdbx_description
1 polymer ?
#
loop_
_entity_poly.entity_id
_entity_poly.type
_entity_poly.pdbx_seq_one_letter_code
_entity_poly.pdbx_strand_id
1 'polypeptide(L)'
;FDLQEHTNAQIISQVFGELSLETSPTDKTWVYRDFRAKTICFEQAAQEHRSIFVIGPANSGKSSIIHSYIESKVQAGKKVKHLCMNPKAIQTAHMVGYYRDGIWMDGVLTCALKDLEQDAVHDMKILIFDSLMDPVWTEMIKPLIDTKRFFQSKNQENIAINPDTKVFFETPDLQLCAPCIVGTSYISFVGDDCVPWKALIESWVSETPHKEILREFSEFYLPKIVNFLEENEDMITGYHLKSRIKGLIEIFDLIAQINVEKLDREEQTLEKAK
;
A
#
# COMPACT_ATOMS: atom_id res chain seq x y z
N PHE A 1 31.27 -6.74 -16.60
CA PHE A 1 30.95 -5.48 -15.92
C PHE A 1 30.27 -4.60 -16.95
N ASP A 2 29.06 -4.13 -16.64
CA ASP A 2 28.21 -3.21 -17.41
C ASP A 2 27.35 -3.74 -18.58
N LEU A 3 26.45 -4.69 -18.28
CA LEU A 3 25.29 -4.99 -19.15
C LEU A 3 23.94 -5.02 -18.40
N GLN A 4 23.89 -4.72 -17.10
CA GLN A 4 22.65 -4.74 -16.30
C GLN A 4 22.06 -3.36 -15.96
N GLU A 5 22.77 -2.26 -16.22
CA GLU A 5 22.23 -0.91 -15.91
C GLU A 5 21.27 -0.36 -16.98
N HIS A 6 21.36 -0.85 -18.23
CA HIS A 6 20.56 -0.31 -19.33
C HIS A 6 19.12 -0.83 -19.41
N THR A 7 18.77 -1.91 -18.70
CA THR A 7 17.42 -2.50 -18.74
C THR A 7 16.47 -1.90 -17.70
N ASN A 8 16.99 -1.40 -16.58
CA ASN A 8 16.16 -0.80 -15.52
C ASN A 8 15.59 0.58 -15.91
N ALA A 9 16.29 1.33 -16.77
CA ALA A 9 15.80 2.62 -17.27
C ALA A 9 14.65 2.47 -18.31
N GLN A 10 14.68 1.40 -19.11
CA GLN A 10 13.63 1.13 -20.12
C GLN A 10 12.36 0.52 -19.51
N ILE A 11 12.47 -0.25 -18.42
CA ILE A 11 11.30 -0.78 -17.71
C ILE A 11 10.58 0.34 -16.95
N ILE A 12 11.32 1.27 -16.32
CA ILE A 12 10.72 2.50 -15.77
C ILE A 12 9.98 3.27 -16.88
N SER A 13 10.54 3.38 -18.09
CA SER A 13 9.85 4.02 -19.22
C SER A 13 8.58 3.31 -19.70
N GLN A 14 8.43 1.99 -19.49
CA GLN A 14 7.26 1.23 -19.94
C GLN A 14 6.15 1.15 -18.89
N VAL A 15 6.49 1.12 -17.59
CA VAL A 15 5.49 1.21 -16.50
C VAL A 15 4.82 2.59 -16.49
N PHE A 16 5.58 3.64 -16.79
CA PHE A 16 5.08 5.01 -16.92
C PHE A 16 4.56 5.32 -18.34
N GLY A 17 4.51 4.35 -19.26
CA GLY A 17 4.22 4.55 -20.69
C GLY A 17 2.76 4.85 -21.05
N GLU A 18 1.80 4.53 -20.19
CA GLU A 18 0.38 4.92 -20.36
C GLU A 18 0.01 6.20 -19.58
N LEU A 19 0.96 6.75 -18.82
CA LEU A 19 1.03 8.19 -18.52
C LEU A 19 1.82 8.87 -19.63
N SER A 20 1.26 8.90 -20.83
CA SER A 20 1.85 9.60 -21.97
C SER A 20 1.99 11.09 -21.64
N LEU A 21 3.19 11.51 -21.24
CA LEU A 21 3.66 12.86 -21.51
C LEU A 21 4.50 12.79 -22.77
N GLU A 22 3.85 13.14 -23.88
CA GLU A 22 4.57 13.88 -24.91
C GLU A 22 5.36 15.00 -24.22
N THR A 23 6.62 15.07 -24.61
CA THR A 23 7.63 16.01 -24.17
C THR A 23 7.11 17.45 -24.26
N SER A 24 6.75 18.04 -23.10
CA SER A 24 6.78 19.48 -22.87
C SER A 24 7.65 19.77 -21.63
N PRO A 25 8.59 20.73 -21.68
CA PRO A 25 9.55 20.99 -20.60
C PRO A 25 8.94 21.83 -19.44
N THR A 26 7.71 21.52 -19.04
CA THR A 26 6.99 22.23 -17.96
C THR A 26 6.51 21.25 -16.88
N ASP A 27 7.41 21.00 -15.91
CA ASP A 27 7.16 21.20 -14.47
C ASP A 27 6.24 20.24 -13.65
N LYS A 28 6.27 18.92 -13.88
CA LYS A 28 5.59 17.96 -12.96
C LYS A 28 6.40 16.74 -12.48
N THR A 29 7.62 16.53 -12.98
CA THR A 29 8.47 15.39 -12.62
C THR A 29 9.07 15.46 -11.20
N TRP A 30 9.07 16.63 -10.57
CA TRP A 30 9.62 16.84 -9.22
C TRP A 30 8.70 16.35 -8.09
N VAL A 31 7.37 16.36 -8.31
CA VAL A 31 6.34 16.04 -7.30
C VAL A 31 6.50 14.62 -6.74
N TYR A 32 7.12 13.73 -7.52
CA TYR A 32 7.31 12.32 -7.17
C TYR A 32 8.77 11.92 -7.03
N ARG A 33 9.73 12.87 -6.97
CA ARG A 33 11.15 12.53 -6.93
C ARG A 33 11.49 11.65 -5.72
N ASP A 34 11.00 12.04 -4.55
CA ASP A 34 11.28 11.34 -3.30
C ASP A 34 10.54 10.00 -3.25
N PHE A 35 9.28 9.97 -3.69
CA PHE A 35 8.52 8.72 -3.90
C PHE A 35 9.26 7.75 -4.81
N ARG A 36 9.72 8.21 -5.98
CA ARG A 36 10.46 7.40 -6.95
C ARG A 36 11.77 6.88 -6.37
N ALA A 37 12.52 7.73 -5.67
CA ALA A 37 13.74 7.31 -4.98
C ALA A 37 13.44 6.21 -3.95
N LYS A 38 12.36 6.35 -3.18
CA LYS A 38 11.92 5.33 -2.22
C LYS A 38 11.51 4.02 -2.89
N THR A 39 10.81 4.06 -4.02
CA THR A 39 10.45 2.85 -4.77
C THR A 39 11.69 2.13 -5.31
N ILE A 40 12.69 2.88 -5.80
CA ILE A 40 13.97 2.29 -6.25
C ILE A 40 14.72 1.66 -5.08
N CYS A 41 14.83 2.36 -3.95
CA CYS A 41 15.46 1.80 -2.75
C CYS A 41 14.71 0.57 -2.23
N PHE A 42 13.37 0.58 -2.27
CA PHE A 42 12.56 -0.56 -1.88
C PHE A 42 12.80 -1.77 -2.78
N GLU A 43 12.87 -1.56 -4.09
CA GLU A 43 13.20 -2.59 -5.08
C GLU A 43 14.57 -3.23 -4.79
N GLN A 44 15.60 -2.42 -4.56
CA GLN A 44 16.95 -2.91 -4.19
C GLN A 44 16.92 -3.68 -2.87
N ALA A 45 16.28 -3.13 -1.84
CA ALA A 45 16.12 -3.80 -0.56
C ALA A 45 15.38 -5.13 -0.70
N ALA A 46 14.38 -5.22 -1.57
CA ALA A 46 13.61 -6.45 -1.81
C ALA A 46 14.40 -7.51 -2.58
N GLN A 47 15.53 -7.17 -3.20
CA GLN A 47 16.44 -8.15 -3.78
C GLN A 47 17.30 -8.80 -2.68
N GLU A 48 17.84 -8.00 -1.75
CA GLU A 48 18.77 -8.46 -0.72
C GLU A 48 18.08 -9.03 0.52
N HIS A 49 16.92 -8.48 0.86
CA HIS A 49 16.19 -8.83 2.08
C HIS A 49 14.92 -9.62 1.77
N ARG A 50 14.65 -10.60 2.62
CA ARG A 50 13.40 -11.36 2.61
C ARG A 50 12.26 -10.57 3.23
N SER A 51 12.55 -9.86 4.32
CA SER A 51 11.59 -9.06 5.09
C SER A 51 11.89 -7.57 5.05
N ILE A 52 10.85 -6.76 4.85
CA ILE A 52 10.96 -5.30 4.81
C ILE A 52 9.85 -4.68 5.66
N PHE A 53 10.23 -3.74 6.54
CA PHE A 53 9.32 -2.86 7.25
C PHE A 53 9.21 -1.53 6.53
N VAL A 54 8.03 -1.21 6.01
CA VAL A 54 7.68 0.09 5.44
C VAL A 54 6.99 0.90 6.54
N ILE A 55 7.66 1.95 7.00
CA ILE A 55 7.26 2.74 8.17
C ILE A 55 6.93 4.16 7.76
N GLY A 56 5.85 4.72 8.28
CA GLY A 56 5.51 6.12 8.03
C GLY A 56 4.04 6.47 8.28
N PRO A 57 3.71 7.75 8.34
CA PRO A 57 2.36 8.20 8.67
C PRO A 57 1.31 7.73 7.65
N ALA A 58 0.04 7.83 8.03
CA ALA A 58 -1.06 7.51 7.11
C ALA A 58 -0.98 8.38 5.84
N ASN A 59 -1.32 7.81 4.68
CA ASN A 59 -1.28 8.50 3.38
C ASN A 59 0.11 9.04 2.96
N SER A 60 1.21 8.49 3.47
CA SER A 60 2.57 8.79 3.01
C SER A 60 3.00 8.03 1.74
N GLY A 61 2.14 7.15 1.20
CA GLY A 61 2.43 6.35 0.00
C GLY A 61 3.05 4.97 0.26
N LYS A 62 3.02 4.46 1.50
CA LYS A 62 3.56 3.14 1.87
C LYS A 62 2.97 2.00 1.02
N SER A 63 1.64 1.87 1.00
CA SER A 63 0.97 0.84 0.19
C SER A 63 1.29 1.03 -1.29
N SER A 64 1.31 2.27 -1.78
CA SER A 64 1.68 2.56 -3.17
C SER A 64 3.08 2.08 -3.53
N ILE A 65 4.08 2.22 -2.64
CA ILE A 65 5.44 1.68 -2.87
C ILE A 65 5.41 0.15 -3.00
N ILE A 66 4.67 -0.54 -2.13
CA ILE A 66 4.54 -2.01 -2.18
C ILE A 66 3.81 -2.45 -3.46
N HIS A 67 2.74 -1.75 -3.83
CA HIS A 67 1.99 -2.02 -5.07
C HIS A 67 2.85 -1.77 -6.31
N SER A 68 3.58 -0.65 -6.38
CA SER A 68 4.51 -0.37 -7.48
C SER A 68 5.59 -1.45 -7.62
N TYR A 69 6.09 -2.00 -6.51
CA TYR A 69 7.00 -3.13 -6.55
C TYR A 69 6.34 -4.36 -7.20
N ILE A 70 5.13 -4.73 -6.75
CA ILE A 70 4.39 -5.89 -7.28
C ILE A 70 4.11 -5.73 -8.77
N GLU A 71 3.59 -4.57 -9.17
CA GLU A 71 3.30 -4.25 -10.57
C GLU A 71 4.55 -4.32 -11.44
N SER A 72 5.69 -3.81 -10.95
CA SER A 72 6.95 -3.89 -11.68
C SER A 72 7.39 -5.35 -11.94
N LYS A 73 7.10 -6.27 -11.02
CA LYS A 73 7.39 -7.70 -11.19
C LYS A 73 6.45 -8.36 -12.19
N VAL A 74 5.17 -8.02 -12.16
CA VAL A 74 4.18 -8.50 -13.13
C VAL A 74 4.54 -8.03 -14.53
N GLN A 75 4.90 -6.76 -14.69
CA GLN A 75 5.32 -6.19 -15.98
C GLN A 75 6.65 -6.75 -16.48
N ALA A 76 7.55 -7.13 -15.56
CA ALA A 76 8.74 -7.91 -15.90
C ALA A 76 8.44 -9.39 -16.24
N GLY A 77 7.17 -9.77 -16.35
CA GLY A 77 6.72 -11.10 -16.76
C GLY A 77 6.64 -12.15 -15.66
N LYS A 78 6.83 -11.77 -14.38
CA LYS A 78 6.72 -12.72 -13.26
C LYS A 78 5.25 -12.93 -12.87
N LYS A 79 4.88 -14.18 -12.58
CA LYS A 79 3.60 -14.47 -11.94
C LYS A 79 3.71 -14.22 -10.44
N VAL A 80 3.10 -13.15 -9.96
CA VAL A 80 3.15 -12.75 -8.56
C VAL A 80 1.84 -13.06 -7.87
N LYS A 81 1.89 -13.78 -6.75
CA LYS A 81 0.77 -13.91 -5.81
C LYS A 81 1.11 -13.15 -4.54
N HIS A 82 0.24 -12.26 -4.13
CA HIS A 82 0.39 -11.55 -2.87
C HIS A 82 -0.87 -11.72 -2.02
N LEU A 83 -0.68 -11.82 -0.71
CA LEU A 83 -1.74 -11.88 0.28
C LEU A 83 -1.52 -10.77 1.29
N CYS A 84 -2.54 -9.96 1.54
CA CYS A 84 -2.52 -8.91 2.55
C CYS A 84 -3.41 -9.30 3.73
N MET A 85 -2.93 -9.08 4.95
CA MET A 85 -3.72 -9.28 6.15
C MET A 85 -3.45 -8.20 7.19
N ASN A 86 -4.45 -7.92 8.01
CA ASN A 86 -4.34 -7.06 9.19
C ASN A 86 -4.35 -7.93 10.46
N PRO A 87 -3.18 -8.19 11.07
CA PRO A 87 -3.07 -8.97 12.30
C PRO A 87 -3.94 -8.48 13.45
N LYS A 88 -4.09 -7.16 13.61
CA LYS A 88 -4.86 -6.59 14.73
C LYS A 88 -6.37 -6.71 14.54
N ALA A 89 -6.84 -6.91 13.32
CA ALA A 89 -8.24 -7.21 13.04
C ALA A 89 -8.63 -8.66 13.41
N ILE A 90 -7.64 -9.52 13.68
CA ILE A 90 -7.85 -10.94 13.95
C ILE A 90 -7.32 -11.26 15.36
N GLN A 91 -8.06 -12.05 16.13
CA GLN A 91 -7.50 -12.55 17.39
C GLN A 91 -6.27 -13.41 17.11
N THR A 92 -5.18 -13.21 17.87
CA THR A 92 -3.91 -13.92 17.61
C THR A 92 -4.07 -15.43 17.54
N ALA A 93 -4.96 -16.01 18.36
CA ALA A 93 -5.29 -17.44 18.31
C ALA A 93 -5.93 -17.86 16.96
N HIS A 94 -6.85 -17.07 16.42
CA HIS A 94 -7.46 -17.32 15.11
C HIS A 94 -6.50 -17.02 13.94
N MET A 95 -5.44 -16.25 14.17
CA MET A 95 -4.41 -16.00 13.17
C MET A 95 -3.54 -17.25 12.95
N VAL A 96 -3.04 -17.87 14.02
CA VAL A 96 -2.08 -19.00 13.94
C VAL A 96 -2.68 -20.38 14.18
N GLY A 97 -3.92 -20.44 14.62
CA GLY A 97 -4.62 -21.68 14.93
C GLY A 97 -4.75 -21.94 16.43
N TYR A 98 -5.77 -22.73 16.79
CA TYR A 98 -6.19 -22.99 18.15
C TYR A 98 -6.91 -24.32 18.27
N TYR A 99 -7.00 -24.86 19.50
CA TYR A 99 -7.81 -26.03 19.79
C TYR A 99 -9.23 -25.61 20.20
N ARG A 100 -10.22 -26.24 19.56
CA ARG A 100 -11.64 -26.13 19.94
C ARG A 100 -12.17 -27.53 20.21
N ASP A 101 -12.62 -27.77 21.45
CA ASP A 101 -13.16 -29.07 21.87
C ASP A 101 -12.21 -30.26 21.59
N GLY A 102 -10.91 -30.03 21.77
CA GLY A 102 -9.85 -31.02 21.52
C GLY A 102 -9.47 -31.21 20.04
N ILE A 103 -10.16 -30.56 19.11
CA ILE A 103 -9.87 -30.59 17.67
C ILE A 103 -9.02 -29.38 17.31
N TRP A 104 -7.95 -29.61 16.53
CA TRP A 104 -7.12 -28.53 16.01
C TRP A 104 -7.85 -27.78 14.88
N MET A 105 -7.88 -26.45 14.99
CA MET A 105 -8.41 -25.55 13.98
C MET A 105 -7.26 -24.69 13.43
N ASP A 106 -7.01 -24.79 12.13
CA ASP A 106 -6.04 -23.91 11.47
C ASP A 106 -6.48 -22.44 11.53
N GLY A 107 -5.51 -21.55 11.71
CA GLY A 107 -5.71 -20.12 11.65
C GLY A 107 -5.58 -19.55 10.24
N VAL A 108 -5.97 -18.28 10.09
CA VAL A 108 -5.94 -17.57 8.80
C VAL A 108 -4.55 -17.58 8.18
N LEU A 109 -3.50 -17.32 8.98
CA LEU A 109 -2.12 -17.31 8.49
C LEU A 109 -1.65 -18.72 8.12
N THR A 110 -1.96 -19.73 8.92
CA THR A 110 -1.53 -21.10 8.62
C THR A 110 -2.20 -21.65 7.37
N CYS A 111 -3.48 -21.33 7.14
CA CYS A 111 -4.16 -21.66 5.88
C CYS A 111 -3.50 -20.95 4.70
N ALA A 112 -3.25 -19.63 4.82
CA ALA A 112 -2.59 -18.86 3.78
C ALA A 112 -1.18 -19.41 3.45
N LEU A 113 -0.41 -19.82 4.45
CA LEU A 113 0.91 -20.42 4.25
C LEU A 113 0.83 -21.77 3.53
N LYS A 114 -0.12 -22.64 3.90
CA LYS A 114 -0.37 -23.91 3.20
C LYS A 114 -0.77 -23.68 1.75
N ASP A 115 -1.64 -22.70 1.49
CA ASP A 115 -2.06 -22.34 0.13
C ASP A 115 -0.90 -21.78 -0.70
N LEU A 116 -0.01 -21.00 -0.08
CA LEU A 116 1.21 -20.52 -0.74
C LEU A 116 2.21 -21.64 -0.96
N GLU A 117 2.33 -22.61 -0.04
CA GLU A 117 3.21 -23.77 -0.20
C GLU A 117 2.81 -24.62 -1.40
N GLN A 118 1.51 -24.92 -1.53
CA GLN A 118 0.95 -25.75 -2.61
C GLN A 118 0.92 -25.06 -3.97
N ASP A 119 1.09 -23.75 -4.02
CA ASP A 119 1.05 -22.97 -5.25
C ASP A 119 2.32 -23.18 -6.09
N ALA A 120 2.22 -24.00 -7.13
CA ALA A 120 3.28 -24.21 -8.11
C ALA A 120 3.17 -23.28 -9.34
N VAL A 121 2.15 -22.41 -9.40
CA VAL A 121 1.85 -21.58 -10.58
C VAL A 121 2.58 -20.24 -10.53
N HIS A 122 2.75 -19.68 -9.33
CA HIS A 122 3.34 -18.36 -9.14
C HIS A 122 4.83 -18.43 -8.80
N ASP A 123 5.62 -17.62 -9.51
CA ASP A 123 7.07 -17.52 -9.35
C ASP A 123 7.45 -16.78 -8.07
N MET A 124 6.66 -15.76 -7.70
CA MET A 124 6.91 -14.92 -6.55
C MET A 124 5.69 -14.88 -5.64
N LYS A 125 5.94 -15.07 -4.34
CA LYS A 125 4.91 -15.09 -3.30
C LYS A 125 5.22 -13.97 -2.30
N ILE A 126 4.22 -13.17 -1.96
CA ILE A 126 4.40 -12.02 -1.08
C ILE A 126 3.34 -12.05 0.02
N LEU A 127 3.78 -11.95 1.27
CA LEU A 127 2.91 -11.76 2.43
C LEU A 127 3.03 -10.32 2.89
N ILE A 128 1.90 -9.62 3.01
CA ILE A 128 1.83 -8.23 3.44
C ILE A 128 1.05 -8.19 4.75
N PHE A 129 1.64 -7.58 5.77
CA PHE A 129 1.02 -7.34 7.07
C PHE A 129 0.78 -5.84 7.23
N ASP A 130 -0.47 -5.40 7.11
CA ASP A 130 -0.90 -4.00 7.26
C ASP A 130 -1.58 -3.81 8.62
N SER A 131 -0.79 -3.44 9.63
CA SER A 131 -1.28 -3.26 11.00
C SER A 131 -0.28 -2.52 11.87
N LEU A 132 -0.77 -1.91 12.94
CA LEU A 132 0.07 -1.52 14.06
C LEU A 132 0.84 -2.72 14.62
N MET A 133 2.11 -2.51 14.93
CA MET A 133 2.95 -3.50 15.60
C MET A 133 2.43 -3.78 17.00
N ASP A 134 2.33 -5.06 17.35
CA ASP A 134 2.02 -5.50 18.71
C ASP A 134 2.90 -6.70 19.09
N PRO A 135 3.43 -6.76 20.33
CA PRO A 135 4.38 -7.80 20.72
C PRO A 135 3.82 -9.22 20.59
N VAL A 136 2.51 -9.39 20.78
CA VAL A 136 1.88 -10.72 20.87
C VAL A 136 1.84 -11.39 19.50
N TRP A 137 1.37 -10.71 18.46
CA TRP A 137 1.32 -11.31 17.12
C TRP A 137 2.68 -11.30 16.42
N THR A 138 3.54 -10.31 16.70
CA THR A 138 4.87 -10.20 16.08
C THR A 138 5.81 -11.32 16.51
N GLU A 139 5.74 -11.77 17.77
CA GLU A 139 6.46 -12.97 18.21
C GLU A 139 6.04 -14.21 17.43
N MET A 140 4.74 -14.37 17.16
CA MET A 140 4.19 -15.54 16.49
C MET A 140 4.65 -15.66 15.04
N ILE A 141 4.89 -14.53 14.36
CA ILE A 141 5.31 -14.50 12.95
C ILE A 141 6.83 -14.42 12.76
N LYS A 142 7.61 -14.36 13.84
CA LYS A 142 9.08 -14.34 13.79
C LYS A 142 9.67 -15.40 12.84
N PRO A 143 9.17 -16.65 12.77
CA PRO A 143 9.70 -17.65 11.83
C PRO A 143 9.59 -17.26 10.36
N LEU A 144 8.64 -16.38 9.98
CA LEU A 144 8.49 -15.88 8.60
C LEU A 144 9.57 -14.85 8.23
N ILE A 145 10.04 -14.11 9.23
CA ILE A 145 11.04 -13.04 9.13
C ILE A 145 12.45 -13.63 9.16
N ASP A 146 12.65 -14.60 10.05
CA ASP A 146 13.92 -15.29 10.21
C ASP A 146 14.24 -16.18 8.99
N THR A 147 15.47 -16.63 8.88
CA THR A 147 15.95 -17.56 7.82
C THR A 147 15.35 -18.97 7.90
N LYS A 148 14.39 -19.19 8.81
CA LYS A 148 13.70 -20.47 8.95
C LYS A 148 12.87 -20.74 7.71
N ARG A 149 13.00 -21.97 7.20
CA ARG A 149 12.27 -22.45 6.01
C ARG A 149 10.92 -23.09 6.36
N PHE A 150 10.46 -22.98 7.60
CA PHE A 150 9.17 -23.53 8.02
C PHE A 150 8.56 -22.68 9.13
N PHE A 151 7.23 -22.63 9.12
CA PHE A 151 6.40 -22.09 10.18
C PHE A 151 5.91 -23.26 11.04
N GLN A 152 6.28 -23.26 12.32
CA GLN A 152 5.77 -24.26 13.25
C GLN A 152 4.49 -23.75 13.89
N SER A 153 3.37 -24.41 13.56
CA SER A 153 2.08 -24.14 14.16
C SER A 153 2.02 -24.65 15.62
N LYS A 154 1.04 -24.19 16.41
CA LYS A 154 0.92 -24.59 17.83
C LYS A 154 0.62 -26.08 18.02
N ASN A 155 0.09 -26.76 17.01
CA ASN A 155 -0.07 -28.22 16.96
C ASN A 155 1.23 -28.97 16.61
N GLN A 156 2.37 -28.29 16.53
CA GLN A 156 3.68 -28.81 16.10
C GLN A 156 3.76 -29.24 14.63
N GLU A 157 2.76 -28.89 13.81
CA GLU A 157 2.84 -29.04 12.36
C GLU A 157 3.86 -28.06 11.79
N ASN A 158 4.73 -28.54 10.91
CA ASN A 158 5.68 -27.71 10.18
C ASN A 158 5.14 -27.43 8.79
N ILE A 159 4.78 -26.18 8.52
CA ILE A 159 4.36 -25.70 7.21
C ILE A 159 5.60 -25.16 6.51
N ALA A 160 6.01 -25.72 5.36
CA ALA A 160 7.21 -25.25 4.69
C ALA A 160 6.95 -23.87 4.07
N ILE A 161 7.93 -22.99 4.19
CA ILE A 161 7.85 -21.66 3.60
C ILE A 161 8.84 -21.63 2.44
N ASN A 162 8.34 -21.27 1.26
CA ASN A 162 9.19 -21.11 0.10
C ASN A 162 10.25 -20.01 0.39
N PRO A 163 11.56 -20.27 0.20
CA PRO A 163 12.64 -19.31 0.41
C PRO A 163 12.48 -17.98 -0.35
N ASP A 164 11.82 -18.02 -1.51
CA ASP A 164 11.57 -16.85 -2.36
C ASP A 164 10.35 -16.03 -1.93
N THR A 165 9.61 -16.50 -0.91
CA THR A 165 8.48 -15.74 -0.34
C THR A 165 9.00 -14.46 0.32
N LYS A 166 8.52 -13.30 -0.11
CA LYS A 166 8.81 -12.01 0.52
C LYS A 166 7.79 -11.69 1.60
N VAL A 167 8.23 -11.01 2.66
CA VAL A 167 7.37 -10.63 3.78
C VAL A 167 7.48 -9.13 4.01
N PHE A 168 6.41 -8.39 3.77
CA PHE A 168 6.38 -6.94 3.93
C PHE A 168 5.48 -6.56 5.08
N PHE A 169 5.92 -5.56 5.84
CA PHE A 169 5.16 -4.99 6.94
C PHE A 169 4.87 -3.53 6.61
N GLU A 170 3.60 -3.14 6.65
CA GLU A 170 3.17 -1.76 6.59
C GLU A 170 2.69 -1.34 7.99
N THR A 171 3.37 -0.36 8.59
CA THR A 171 3.06 0.13 9.95
C THR A 171 3.40 1.62 10.07
N PRO A 172 2.74 2.41 10.95
CA PRO A 172 3.14 3.79 11.21
C PRO A 172 4.45 3.91 11.97
N ASP A 173 4.72 3.01 12.92
CA ASP A 173 5.91 3.03 13.77
C ASP A 173 6.28 1.62 14.26
N LEU A 174 7.42 1.53 14.96
CA LEU A 174 7.97 0.29 15.53
C LEU A 174 8.10 0.36 17.06
N GLN A 175 7.39 1.26 17.75
CA GLN A 175 7.59 1.48 19.19
C GLN A 175 7.39 0.22 20.02
N LEU A 176 6.45 -0.64 19.61
CA LEU A 176 6.11 -1.89 20.28
C LEU A 176 6.77 -3.12 19.64
N CYS A 177 7.74 -2.93 18.73
CA CYS A 177 8.42 -4.04 18.07
C CYS A 177 9.72 -4.39 18.80
N ALA A 178 9.98 -5.68 19.02
CA ALA A 178 11.22 -6.13 19.65
C ALA A 178 12.43 -5.90 18.72
N PRO A 179 13.59 -5.41 19.22
CA PRO A 179 14.76 -5.14 18.39
C PRO A 179 15.26 -6.36 17.58
N CYS A 180 15.10 -7.56 18.12
CA CYS A 180 15.50 -8.80 17.45
C CYS A 180 14.61 -9.21 16.25
N ILE A 181 13.45 -8.56 16.09
CA ILE A 181 12.55 -8.73 14.93
C ILE A 181 12.97 -7.78 13.81
N VAL A 182 13.22 -6.53 14.17
CA VAL A 182 13.59 -5.50 13.21
C VAL A 182 15.03 -5.69 12.73
N GLY A 183 15.92 -6.15 13.60
CA GLY A 183 17.36 -6.27 13.30
C GLY A 183 17.73 -7.25 12.18
N THR A 184 16.81 -8.14 11.76
CA THR A 184 17.02 -9.07 10.65
C THR A 184 16.36 -8.61 9.34
N SER A 185 15.67 -7.47 9.37
CA SER A 185 14.84 -6.97 8.27
C SER A 185 15.34 -5.62 7.78
N TYR A 186 15.04 -5.27 6.53
CA TYR A 186 15.29 -3.91 6.05
C TYR A 186 14.19 -2.97 6.56
N ILE A 187 14.57 -1.74 6.90
CA ILE A 187 13.63 -0.69 7.30
C ILE A 187 13.59 0.39 6.21
N SER A 188 12.44 0.53 5.56
CA SER A 188 12.15 1.62 4.63
C SER A 188 11.28 2.67 5.33
N PHE A 189 11.89 3.78 5.73
CA PHE A 189 11.15 4.92 6.27
C PHE A 189 10.60 5.80 5.14
N VAL A 190 9.29 6.04 5.17
CA VAL A 190 8.54 6.86 4.22
C VAL A 190 7.99 8.06 4.97
N GLY A 191 8.69 9.20 4.86
CA GLY A 191 8.29 10.45 5.49
C GLY A 191 6.97 10.99 4.94
N ASP A 192 6.35 11.92 5.65
CA ASP A 192 5.10 12.52 5.18
C ASP A 192 5.34 13.28 3.85
N ASP A 193 6.45 13.97 3.69
CA ASP A 193 6.73 14.72 2.46
C ASP A 193 6.97 13.84 1.21
N CYS A 194 7.08 12.52 1.38
CA CYS A 194 7.33 11.58 0.28
C CYS A 194 6.25 11.66 -0.81
N VAL A 195 4.99 11.84 -0.41
CA VAL A 195 3.87 12.06 -1.31
C VAL A 195 3.21 13.38 -0.92
N PRO A 196 3.39 14.46 -1.70
CA PRO A 196 2.74 15.73 -1.42
C PRO A 196 1.22 15.59 -1.45
N TRP A 197 0.50 16.35 -0.62
CA TRP A 197 -0.98 16.33 -0.64
C TRP A 197 -1.56 16.70 -2.01
N LYS A 198 -0.86 17.54 -2.77
CA LYS A 198 -1.21 17.89 -4.15
C LYS A 198 -1.26 16.66 -5.05
N ALA A 199 -0.35 15.71 -4.87
CA ALA A 199 -0.33 14.46 -5.64
C ALA A 199 -1.59 13.62 -5.39
N LEU A 200 -2.12 13.61 -4.17
CA LEU A 200 -3.38 12.90 -3.85
C LEU A 200 -4.55 13.48 -4.62
N ILE A 201 -4.62 14.82 -4.71
CA ILE A 201 -5.67 15.52 -5.45
C ILE A 201 -5.51 15.29 -6.95
N GLU A 202 -4.31 15.43 -7.48
CA GLU A 202 -4.04 15.22 -8.90
C GLU A 202 -4.41 13.78 -9.33
N SER A 203 -4.06 12.78 -8.52
CA SER A 203 -4.47 11.38 -8.75
C SER A 203 -6.00 11.27 -8.78
N TRP A 204 -6.69 11.80 -7.77
CA TRP A 204 -8.15 11.74 -7.70
C TRP A 204 -8.84 12.44 -8.88
N VAL A 205 -8.42 13.67 -9.23
CA VAL A 205 -8.94 14.42 -10.38
C VAL A 205 -8.68 13.67 -11.69
N SER A 206 -7.61 12.87 -11.77
CA SER A 206 -7.31 12.04 -12.95
C SER A 206 -8.22 10.81 -13.09
N GLU A 207 -8.80 10.32 -12.00
CA GLU A 207 -9.61 9.10 -11.96
C GLU A 207 -11.11 9.38 -11.99
N THR A 208 -11.54 10.55 -11.53
CA THR A 208 -12.96 10.94 -11.50
C THR A 208 -13.50 11.26 -12.91
N PRO A 209 -14.76 10.91 -13.23
CA PRO A 209 -15.42 11.34 -14.46
C PRO A 209 -15.71 12.85 -14.49
N HIS A 210 -15.65 13.56 -13.35
CA HIS A 210 -16.03 14.97 -13.22
C HIS A 210 -14.83 15.94 -13.19
N LYS A 211 -13.81 15.63 -13.99
CA LYS A 211 -12.48 16.26 -13.95
C LYS A 211 -12.52 17.78 -14.04
N GLU A 212 -13.39 18.35 -14.87
CA GLU A 212 -13.41 19.80 -15.13
C GLU A 212 -13.87 20.61 -13.92
N ILE A 213 -15.01 20.23 -13.32
CA ILE A 213 -15.57 20.89 -12.13
C ILE A 213 -14.63 20.72 -10.94
N LEU A 214 -14.10 19.50 -10.77
CA LEU A 214 -13.23 19.17 -9.64
C LEU A 214 -11.85 19.81 -9.78
N ARG A 215 -11.36 20.00 -11.01
CA ARG A 215 -10.10 20.70 -11.26
C ARG A 215 -10.19 22.16 -10.84
N GLU A 216 -11.21 22.89 -11.26
CA GLU A 216 -11.39 24.30 -10.89
C GLU A 216 -11.56 24.45 -9.37
N PHE A 217 -12.34 23.57 -8.74
CA PHE A 217 -12.47 23.52 -7.30
C PHE A 217 -11.12 23.25 -6.60
N SER A 218 -10.37 22.27 -7.11
CA SER A 218 -9.10 21.84 -6.55
C SER A 218 -8.00 22.89 -6.67
N GLU A 219 -7.97 23.64 -7.76
CA GLU A 219 -6.94 24.65 -8.00
C GLU A 219 -7.22 25.92 -7.17
N PHE A 220 -8.49 26.27 -6.95
CA PHE A 220 -8.85 27.53 -6.27
C PHE A 220 -9.13 27.40 -4.77
N TYR A 221 -9.83 26.34 -4.34
CA TYR A 221 -10.32 26.23 -2.96
C TYR A 221 -9.42 25.33 -2.10
N LEU A 222 -8.93 24.20 -2.62
CA LEU A 222 -8.15 23.26 -1.81
C LEU A 222 -6.87 23.89 -1.22
N PRO A 223 -6.07 24.71 -1.93
CA PRO A 223 -4.91 25.36 -1.31
C PRO A 223 -5.29 26.25 -0.13
N LYS A 224 -6.42 26.96 -0.20
CA LYS A 224 -6.90 27.82 0.88
C LYS A 224 -7.37 27.00 2.08
N ILE A 225 -8.06 25.88 1.82
CA ILE A 225 -8.50 24.96 2.88
C ILE A 225 -7.28 24.30 3.54
N VAL A 226 -6.29 23.86 2.76
CA VAL A 226 -5.07 23.27 3.30
C VAL A 226 -4.30 24.27 4.14
N ASN A 227 -4.06 25.49 3.64
CA ASN A 227 -3.40 26.54 4.43
C ASN A 227 -4.17 26.83 5.73
N PHE A 228 -5.50 26.91 5.68
CA PHE A 228 -6.31 27.07 6.88
C PHE A 228 -6.16 25.89 7.86
N LEU A 229 -6.11 24.66 7.35
CA LEU A 229 -5.92 23.47 8.18
C LEU A 229 -4.51 23.40 8.80
N GLU A 230 -3.48 23.86 8.08
CA GLU A 230 -2.10 23.96 8.57
C GLU A 230 -1.97 25.06 9.63
N GLU A 231 -2.59 26.22 9.42
CA GLU A 231 -2.59 27.33 10.41
C GLU A 231 -3.39 27.00 11.68
N ASN A 232 -4.36 26.07 11.59
CA ASN A 232 -5.24 25.66 12.68
C ASN A 232 -5.01 24.20 13.09
N GLU A 233 -3.76 23.73 13.02
CA GLU A 233 -3.41 22.33 13.31
C GLU A 233 -3.89 21.87 14.71
N ASP A 234 -3.92 22.80 15.68
CA ASP A 234 -4.42 22.63 17.06
C ASP A 234 -5.93 22.33 17.18
N MET A 235 -6.71 22.36 16.09
CA MET A 235 -8.12 21.96 16.12
C MET A 235 -8.29 20.45 16.36
N ILE A 236 -8.30 20.07 17.66
CA ILE A 236 -8.97 18.98 18.40
C ILE A 236 -8.85 17.53 17.87
N THR A 237 -8.42 17.31 16.64
CA THR A 237 -8.49 16.02 15.98
C THR A 237 -7.08 15.53 15.68
N GLY A 238 -6.63 14.47 16.36
CA GLY A 238 -5.30 13.88 16.19
C GLY A 238 -5.05 13.19 14.84
N TYR A 239 -5.72 13.60 13.76
CA TYR A 239 -5.56 13.06 12.42
C TYR A 239 -4.57 13.88 11.60
N HIS A 240 -3.71 13.18 10.85
CA HIS A 240 -2.79 13.78 9.88
C HIS A 240 -3.51 14.60 8.80
N LEU A 241 -2.88 15.70 8.36
CA LEU A 241 -3.41 16.63 7.35
C LEU A 241 -3.94 15.92 6.11
N LYS A 242 -3.18 14.98 5.54
CA LYS A 242 -3.57 14.23 4.34
C LYS A 242 -4.80 13.35 4.54
N SER A 243 -5.01 12.82 5.73
CA SER A 243 -6.23 12.08 6.04
C SER A 243 -7.45 13.00 6.04
N ARG A 244 -7.29 14.24 6.52
CA ARG A 244 -8.34 15.27 6.45
C ARG A 244 -8.62 15.66 5.00
N ILE A 245 -7.57 15.85 4.19
CA ILE A 245 -7.68 16.15 2.76
C ILE A 245 -8.38 15.00 2.02
N LYS A 246 -8.01 13.75 2.29
CA LYS A 246 -8.68 12.58 1.70
C LYS A 246 -10.17 12.53 2.05
N GLY A 247 -10.53 12.76 3.32
CA GLY A 247 -11.93 12.82 3.72
C GLY A 247 -12.71 13.96 3.04
N LEU A 248 -12.08 15.14 2.88
CA LEU A 248 -12.68 16.23 2.12
C LEU A 248 -12.92 15.85 0.66
N ILE A 249 -11.93 15.23 0.01
CA ILE A 249 -12.01 14.73 -1.36
C ILE A 249 -13.18 13.74 -1.51
N GLU A 250 -13.30 12.77 -0.61
CA GLU A 250 -14.39 11.77 -0.62
C GLU A 250 -15.77 12.42 -0.47
N ILE A 251 -15.90 13.44 0.38
CA ILE A 251 -17.14 14.21 0.52
C ILE A 251 -17.48 14.96 -0.78
N PHE A 252 -16.49 15.59 -1.42
CA PHE A 252 -16.72 16.30 -2.68
C PHE A 252 -17.09 15.34 -3.81
N ASP A 253 -16.47 14.17 -3.87
CA ASP A 253 -16.82 13.13 -4.85
C ASP A 253 -18.27 12.68 -4.68
N LEU A 254 -18.71 12.47 -3.44
CA LEU A 254 -20.09 12.10 -3.12
C LEU A 254 -21.10 13.20 -3.51
N ILE A 255 -20.77 14.47 -3.28
CA ILE A 255 -21.63 15.61 -3.68
C ILE A 255 -21.71 15.71 -5.20
N ALA A 256 -20.58 15.53 -5.91
CA ALA A 256 -20.53 15.56 -7.36
C ALA A 256 -21.42 14.47 -7.97
N GLN A 257 -21.36 13.24 -7.44
CA GLN A 257 -22.19 12.12 -7.88
C GLN A 257 -23.70 12.41 -7.70
N ILE A 258 -24.11 12.96 -6.54
CA ILE A 258 -25.52 13.28 -6.27
C ILE A 258 -26.08 14.31 -7.26
N ASN A 259 -25.29 15.32 -7.64
CA ASN A 259 -25.75 16.35 -8.57
C ASN A 259 -25.94 15.80 -9.99
N VAL A 260 -25.10 14.84 -10.41
CA VAL A 260 -25.21 14.19 -11.72
C VAL A 260 -26.45 13.30 -11.78
N GLU A 261 -26.72 12.49 -10.76
CA GLU A 261 -27.93 11.68 -10.72
C GLU A 261 -29.22 12.52 -10.75
N LYS A 262 -29.19 13.73 -10.16
CA LYS A 262 -30.32 14.66 -10.23
C LYS A 262 -30.50 15.23 -11.63
N LEU A 263 -29.42 15.63 -12.29
CA LEU A 263 -29.45 16.13 -13.67
C LEU A 263 -29.98 15.07 -14.64
N ASP A 264 -29.49 13.84 -14.55
CA ASP A 264 -29.96 12.72 -15.39
C ASP A 264 -31.45 12.41 -15.17
N ARG A 265 -31.93 12.50 -13.91
CA ARG A 265 -33.35 12.31 -13.60
C ARG A 265 -34.21 13.45 -14.15
N GLU A 266 -33.75 14.69 -14.07
CA GLU A 266 -34.46 15.85 -14.61
C GLU A 266 -34.53 15.78 -16.14
N GLU A 267 -33.44 15.43 -16.83
CA GLU A 267 -33.42 15.23 -18.28
C GLU A 267 -34.34 14.09 -18.74
N GLN A 268 -34.33 12.94 -18.04
CA GLN A 268 -35.24 11.83 -18.34
C GLN A 268 -36.71 12.17 -18.10
N THR A 269 -36.99 13.05 -17.14
CA THR A 269 -38.38 13.51 -16.88
C THR A 269 -38.83 14.49 -17.96
N LEU A 270 -37.92 15.32 -18.46
CA LEU A 270 -38.15 16.24 -19.58
C LEU A 270 -38.32 15.52 -20.92
N GLU A 271 -37.57 14.45 -21.19
CA GLU A 271 -37.76 13.61 -22.38
C GLU A 271 -39.09 12.85 -22.36
N LYS A 272 -39.50 12.34 -21.19
CA LYS A 272 -40.82 11.67 -21.05
C LYS A 272 -42.01 12.64 -21.12
N ALA A 273 -41.76 13.94 -20.94
CA ALA A 273 -42.77 14.98 -21.03
C ALA A 273 -42.92 15.58 -22.45
N LYS A 274 -42.03 15.22 -23.39
CA LYS A 274 -42.10 15.56 -24.81
C LYS A 274 -42.77 14.44 -25.62
#